data_AF-A0A7C7UWK3-F1
#
_entry.id   AF-A0A7C7UWK3-F1
#
_cell.length_a   1.000
_cell.length_b   1.000
_cell.length_c   1.000
_cell.angle_alpha   90.00
_cell.angle_beta   90.00
_cell.angle_gamma   90.00
#
_symmetry.space_group_name_H-M   'P 1'
#
loop_
_entity.id
_entity.type
_entity.pdbx_description
1 polymer ?
#
loop_
_entity_poly.entity_id
_entity_poly.type
_entity_poly.pdbx_seq_one_letter_code
_entity_poly.pdbx_strand_id
1 'polypeptide(L)'
;MVDKMAVVSNTLIAKVQEIAQKAGIAGERREPLTLSPEGSVALAEFLVEALDAQAWFWTEEWQAGERAVDEYLAAGDTEEFSTAEEFLLHASL
;
A
#
# COMPACT_ATOMS: atom_id res chain seq x y z
N MET A 1 -0.84 29.51 -3.44
CA MET A 1 -2.07 28.83 -2.99
C MET A 1 -1.63 27.41 -2.69
N VAL A 2 -1.31 27.10 -1.43
CA VAL A 2 -0.91 25.73 -1.05
C VAL A 2 -2.16 24.88 -1.16
N ASP A 3 -2.06 23.81 -1.94
CA ASP A 3 -3.14 22.87 -2.18
C ASP A 3 -3.63 22.30 -0.85
N LYS A 4 -4.95 22.37 -0.59
CA LYS A 4 -5.55 21.87 0.65
C LYS A 4 -5.39 20.35 0.79
N MET A 5 -4.98 19.66 -0.29
CA MET A 5 -4.65 18.23 -0.35
C MET A 5 -3.21 17.88 0.09
N ALA A 6 -2.30 18.84 0.24
CA ALA A 6 -0.88 18.55 0.45
C ALA A 6 -0.48 18.33 1.92
N VAL A 7 -1.43 18.24 2.86
CA VAL A 7 -1.12 18.20 4.29
C VAL A 7 -2.02 17.19 5.00
N VAL A 8 -1.76 15.90 4.81
CA VAL A 8 -1.75 15.03 5.98
C VAL A 8 -0.77 15.72 6.93
N SER A 9 -1.28 16.37 7.98
CA SER A 9 -0.43 17.17 8.86
C SER A 9 0.81 16.37 9.21
N ASN A 10 2.02 16.95 9.12
CA ASN A 10 3.25 16.26 9.52
C ASN A 10 3.11 15.61 10.92
N THR A 11 2.25 16.19 11.77
CA THR A 11 1.84 15.62 13.06
C THR A 11 1.03 14.33 12.94
N LEU A 12 0.08 14.24 12.01
CA LEU A 12 -0.72 13.05 11.75
C LEU A 12 0.14 11.91 11.19
N ILE A 13 1.02 12.21 10.23
CA ILE A 13 1.99 11.22 9.68
C ILE A 13 2.88 10.67 10.79
N ALA A 14 3.50 11.54 11.59
CA ALA A 14 4.36 11.12 12.69
C ALA A 14 3.62 10.23 13.71
N LYS A 15 2.36 10.57 14.01
CA LYS A 15 1.54 9.79 14.94
C LYS A 15 1.17 8.41 14.38
N VAL A 16 0.87 8.32 13.09
CA VAL A 16 0.61 7.04 12.42
C VAL A 16 1.87 6.19 12.32
N GLN A 17 3.04 6.78 12.10
CA GLN A 17 4.32 6.06 12.14
C GLN A 17 4.60 5.48 13.53
N GLU A 18 4.32 6.22 14.60
CA GLU A 18 4.40 5.71 15.97
C GLU A 18 3.44 4.53 16.19
N ILE A 19 2.21 4.64 15.70
CA ILE A 19 1.21 3.56 15.74
C ILE A 19 1.71 2.33 14.97
N ALA A 20 2.27 2.51 13.77
CA ALA A 20 2.81 1.43 12.95
C ALA A 20 3.97 0.71 13.63
N GLN A 21 4.88 1.46 14.27
CA GLN A 21 5.96 0.88 15.07
C GLN A 21 5.41 0.02 16.22
N LYS A 22 4.43 0.53 16.96
CA LYS A 22 3.77 -0.21 18.05
C LYS A 22 3.05 -1.45 17.53
N ALA A 23 2.41 -1.35 16.37
CA ALA A 23 1.74 -2.47 15.71
C ALA A 23 2.72 -3.58 15.32
N GLY A 24 3.90 -3.23 14.81
CA GLY A 24 4.97 -4.19 14.49
C GLY A 24 5.41 -4.99 15.73
N ILE A 25 5.69 -4.28 16.83
CA ILE A 25 6.09 -4.91 18.10
C ILE A 25 4.97 -5.81 18.64
N ALA A 26 3.72 -5.34 18.62
CA ALA A 26 2.57 -6.12 19.07
C ALA A 26 2.37 -7.38 18.20
N GLY A 27 2.54 -7.24 16.88
CA GLY A 27 2.44 -8.33 15.91
C GLY A 27 3.49 -9.42 16.14
N GLU A 28 4.75 -9.04 16.36
CA GLU A 28 5.83 -9.98 16.71
C GLU A 28 5.51 -10.78 17.98
N ARG A 29 4.86 -10.12 18.95
CA ARG A 29 4.45 -10.71 20.23
C ARG A 29 3.11 -11.45 20.16
N ARG A 30 2.40 -11.36 19.03
CA ARG A 30 1.01 -11.84 18.86
C ARG A 30 0.05 -11.27 19.91
N GLU A 31 0.28 -10.02 20.30
CA GLU A 31 -0.55 -9.30 21.26
C GLU A 31 -1.45 -8.28 20.52
N PRO A 32 -2.64 -7.96 21.07
CA PRO A 32 -3.47 -6.91 20.50
C PRO A 32 -2.78 -5.54 20.58
N LEU A 33 -2.86 -4.76 19.50
CA LEU A 33 -2.50 -3.35 19.55
C LEU A 33 -3.53 -2.59 20.40
N THR A 34 -3.07 -1.96 21.47
CA THR A 34 -3.90 -1.06 22.28
C THR A 34 -3.58 0.39 21.93
N LEU A 35 -4.61 1.17 21.61
CA LEU A 35 -4.49 2.59 21.27
C LEU A 35 -5.22 3.46 22.28
N SER A 36 -4.72 4.68 22.50
CA SER A 36 -5.51 5.71 23.19
C SER A 36 -6.67 6.18 22.30
N PRO A 37 -7.69 6.85 22.85
CA PRO A 37 -8.74 7.47 22.05
C PRO A 37 -8.18 8.38 20.95
N GLU A 38 -7.17 9.20 21.26
CA GLU A 38 -6.53 10.12 20.32
C GLU A 38 -5.71 9.37 19.26
N GLY A 39 -5.09 8.24 19.63
CA GLY A 39 -4.40 7.36 18.67
C GLY A 39 -5.37 6.69 17.71
N SER A 40 -6.55 6.28 18.19
CA SER A 40 -7.60 5.68 17.38
C SER A 40 -8.18 6.67 16.37
N VAL A 41 -8.43 7.92 16.79
CA VAL A 41 -8.89 9.00 15.89
C VAL A 41 -7.84 9.29 14.81
N ALA A 42 -6.57 9.45 15.20
CA ALA A 42 -5.50 9.70 14.24
C ALA A 42 -5.35 8.57 13.21
N LEU A 43 -5.48 7.31 13.64
CA LEU A 43 -5.47 6.18 12.70
C LEU A 43 -6.66 6.22 11.75
N ALA A 44 -7.87 6.51 12.24
CA ALA A 44 -9.07 6.59 11.40
C ALA A 44 -8.97 7.71 10.35
N GLU A 45 -8.52 8.90 10.74
CA GLU A 45 -8.32 10.04 9.81
C GLU A 45 -7.32 9.69 8.72
N PHE A 46 -6.21 9.06 9.07
CA PHE A 46 -5.22 8.62 8.09
C PHE A 46 -5.76 7.54 7.16
N LEU A 47 -6.50 6.56 7.68
CA LEU A 47 -7.05 5.48 6.86
C LEU A 47 -8.07 5.99 5.85
N VAL A 48 -8.90 6.97 6.20
CA VAL A 48 -9.84 7.58 5.23
C VAL A 48 -9.09 8.15 4.04
N GLU A 49 -8.05 8.95 4.28
CA GLU A 49 -7.25 9.55 3.22
C GLU A 49 -6.48 8.51 2.42
N ALA A 50 -5.82 7.56 3.10
CA ALA A 50 -5.01 6.53 2.47
C ALA A 50 -5.86 5.57 1.61
N LEU A 51 -7.08 5.23 2.06
CA LEU A 51 -8.01 4.39 1.32
C LEU A 51 -8.63 5.14 0.14
N ASP A 52 -8.94 6.43 0.28
CA ASP A 52 -9.43 7.24 -0.84
C ASP A 52 -8.36 7.36 -1.95
N ALA A 53 -7.10 7.62 -1.56
CA ALA A 53 -5.97 7.65 -2.48
C ALA A 53 -5.72 6.30 -3.19
N GLN A 54 -6.21 5.19 -2.64
CA GLN A 54 -6.13 3.84 -3.22
C GLN A 54 -7.48 3.34 -3.77
N ALA A 55 -8.52 4.19 -3.82
CA ALA A 55 -9.85 3.77 -4.28
C ALA A 55 -9.83 3.22 -5.71
N TRP A 56 -8.91 3.71 -6.56
CA TRP A 56 -8.70 3.24 -7.93
C TRP A 56 -8.36 1.74 -7.99
N PHE A 57 -7.71 1.18 -6.97
CA PHE A 57 -7.37 -0.24 -6.90
C PHE A 57 -8.62 -1.14 -6.95
N TRP A 58 -9.75 -0.62 -6.42
CA TRP A 58 -11.02 -1.34 -6.36
C TRP A 58 -11.94 -1.10 -7.56
N THR A 59 -11.49 -0.36 -8.57
CA THR A 59 -12.26 -0.17 -9.80
C THR A 59 -12.41 -1.50 -10.53
N GLU A 60 -13.55 -1.70 -11.22
CA GLU A 60 -13.78 -2.92 -11.98
C GLU A 60 -12.70 -3.14 -13.06
N GLU A 61 -12.24 -2.05 -13.69
CA GLU A 61 -11.18 -2.06 -14.68
C GLU A 61 -9.86 -2.56 -14.09
N TRP A 62 -9.42 -2.00 -12.95
CA TRP A 62 -8.19 -2.43 -12.29
C TRP A 62 -8.28 -3.89 -11.87
N GLN A 63 -9.38 -4.27 -11.22
CA GLN A 63 -9.60 -5.64 -10.77
C GLN A 63 -9.68 -6.66 -11.91
N ALA A 64 -10.14 -6.24 -13.10
CA ALA A 64 -10.10 -7.08 -14.29
C ALA A 64 -8.65 -7.29 -14.78
N GLY A 65 -7.81 -6.26 -14.71
CA GLY A 65 -6.38 -6.36 -14.98
C GLY A 65 -5.66 -7.31 -14.02
N GLU A 66 -5.89 -7.16 -12.71
CA GLU A 66 -5.31 -8.06 -11.68
C GLU A 66 -5.66 -9.52 -11.96
N ARG A 67 -6.94 -9.83 -12.23
CA ARG A 67 -7.36 -11.20 -12.57
C ARG A 67 -6.71 -11.72 -13.84
N ALA A 68 -6.58 -10.89 -14.87
CA ALA A 68 -5.92 -11.29 -16.12
C ALA A 68 -4.43 -11.61 -15.91
N VAL A 69 -3.74 -10.84 -15.06
CA VAL A 69 -2.35 -11.13 -14.68
C VAL A 69 -2.26 -12.42 -13.86
N ASP A 70 -3.15 -12.63 -12.89
CA ASP A 70 -3.21 -13.87 -12.12
C ASP A 70 -3.42 -15.10 -13.03
N GLU A 71 -4.32 -15.00 -14.01
CA GLU A 71 -4.55 -16.05 -15.01
C GLU A 71 -3.31 -16.31 -15.88
N TYR A 72 -2.62 -15.25 -16.30
CA TYR A 72 -1.38 -15.35 -17.07
C TYR A 72 -0.25 -16.04 -16.29
N LEU A 73 -0.07 -15.66 -15.01
CA LEU A 73 0.88 -16.31 -14.11
C LEU A 73 0.53 -17.78 -13.87
N ALA A 74 -0.75 -18.09 -13.68
CA ALA A 74 -1.23 -19.46 -13.49
C ALA A 74 -1.06 -20.34 -14.74
N ALA A 75 -1.16 -19.74 -15.93
CA ALA A 75 -0.88 -20.43 -17.20
C ALA A 75 0.61 -20.74 -17.40
N GLY A 76 1.50 -20.05 -16.67
CA GLY A 76 2.94 -20.23 -16.77
C GLY A 76 3.56 -19.62 -18.03
N ASP A 77 2.85 -18.72 -18.70
CA ASP A 77 3.34 -17.97 -19.88
C ASP A 77 4.35 -16.87 -19.48
N THR A 78 5.16 -17.11 -18.46
CA THR A 78 6.16 -16.16 -17.97
C THR A 78 7.54 -16.47 -18.52
N GLU A 79 8.33 -15.43 -18.79
CA GLU A 79 9.75 -15.57 -19.11
C GLU A 79 10.60 -15.12 -17.93
N GLU A 80 11.59 -15.92 -17.57
CA GLU A 80 12.55 -15.60 -16.52
C GLU A 80 13.87 -15.10 -17.14
N PHE A 81 14.38 -13.99 -16.61
CA PHE A 81 15.66 -13.42 -17.00
C PHE A 81 16.63 -13.51 -15.83
N SER A 82 17.89 -13.84 -16.11
CA SER A 82 18.91 -14.00 -15.07
C SER A 82 19.47 -12.64 -14.61
N THR A 83 19.31 -11.61 -15.44
CA THR A 83 19.74 -10.23 -15.15
C THR A 83 18.70 -9.21 -15.60
N ALA A 84 18.73 -8.02 -14.98
CA ALA A 84 17.88 -6.91 -15.40
C ALA A 84 18.25 -6.42 -16.81
N GLU A 85 19.54 -6.50 -17.17
CA GLU A 85 20.02 -6.16 -18.51
C GLU A 85 19.43 -7.06 -19.60
N GLU A 86 19.34 -8.37 -19.35
CA GLU A 86 18.67 -9.32 -20.26
C GLU A 86 17.20 -8.99 -20.47
N PHE A 87 16.47 -8.70 -19.38
CA PHE A 87 15.07 -8.28 -19.46
C PHE A 87 14.89 -6.99 -20.28
N LEU A 88 15.72 -5.97 -20.01
CA LEU A 88 15.64 -4.69 -20.72
C LEU A 88 15.93 -4.85 -22.21
N LEU A 89 16.92 -5.67 -22.59
CA LEU A 89 17.22 -5.95 -24.00
C LEU A 89 16.05 -6.65 -24.70
N HIS A 90 15.37 -7.58 -24.02
CA HIS A 90 14.18 -8.25 -24.55
C HIS A 90 13.01 -7.27 -24.73
N ALA A 91 12.74 -6.41 -23.73
CA ALA A 91 11.62 -5.46 -23.74
C ALA A 91 11.82 -4.23 -24.65
N SER A 92 12.99 -4.08 -25.28
CA SER A 92 13.34 -2.95 -26.15
C SER A 92 13.00 -3.14 -27.64
N LEU A 93 12.34 -4.25 -27.99
CA LEU A 93 11.94 -4.62 -29.36
C LEU A 93 10.43 -4.44 -29.58
#